data_AF-A0A7W6WHA6-F1
#
_entry.id   AF-A0A7W6WHA6-F1
#
_cell.length_a   1.000
_cell.length_b   1.000
_cell.length_c   1.000
_cell.angle_alpha   90.00
_cell.angle_beta   90.00
_cell.angle_gamma   90.00
#
_symmetry.space_group_name_H-M   'P 1'
#
loop_
_entity.id
_entity.type
_entity.pdbx_description
1 polymer ?
#
loop_
_entity_poly.entity_id
_entity_poly.type
_entity_poly.pdbx_seq_one_letter_code
_entity_poly.pdbx_strand_id
1 'polypeptide(L)' 'MVPNEMDVVLATLPLRIGTYVPDDLLEDWFAPDTGMNPVSDQCLKAAKAYGRKFECEFKYYTDRQEGVFWKFVPAL' A
#
# COMPACT_ATOMS: atom_id res chain seq x y z
N MET A 1 -1.72 7.67 -10.46
CA MET A 1 -2.77 8.00 -9.44
C MET A 1 -3.44 6.72 -8.99
N VAL A 2 -3.76 6.57 -7.70
CA VAL A 2 -4.43 5.36 -7.19
C VAL A 2 -5.81 5.16 -7.85
N PRO A 3 -6.12 3.96 -8.40
CA PRO A 3 -7.44 3.65 -8.96
C PRO A 3 -8.54 3.65 -7.88
N ASN A 4 -9.77 4.07 -8.25
CA ASN A 4 -10.91 4.11 -7.33
C ASN A 4 -11.29 2.71 -6.80
N GLU A 5 -11.01 1.66 -7.56
CA GLU A 5 -11.24 0.26 -7.18
C GLU A 5 -10.43 -0.12 -5.94
N MET A 6 -9.25 0.50 -5.74
CA MET A 6 -8.43 0.25 -4.55
C MET A 6 -9.09 0.76 -3.27
N ASP A 7 -9.88 1.84 -3.34
CA ASP A 7 -10.65 2.32 -2.19
C ASP A 7 -11.66 1.25 -1.74
N VAL A 8 -12.32 0.59 -2.71
CA VAL A 8 -13.26 -0.51 -2.45
C VAL A 8 -12.54 -1.71 -1.87
N VAL A 9 -11.39 -2.10 -2.43
CA VAL A 9 -10.58 -3.22 -1.93
C VAL A 9 -10.17 -2.98 -0.47
N LEU A 10 -9.63 -1.82 -0.13
CA LEU A 10 -9.16 -1.54 1.23
C LEU A 10 -10.32 -1.34 2.22
N ALA A 11 -11.42 -0.70 1.80
CA ALA A 11 -12.61 -0.56 2.63
C ALA A 11 -13.21 -1.93 2.99
N THR A 12 -13.26 -2.86 2.03
CA THR A 12 -13.88 -4.19 2.19
C THR A 12 -12.92 -5.29 2.61
N LEU A 13 -11.63 -4.99 2.76
CA LEU A 13 -10.60 -5.98 3.11
C LEU A 13 -10.97 -6.71 4.41
N PRO A 14 -11.10 -8.04 4.38
CA PRO A 14 -11.30 -8.85 5.57
C PRO A 14 -10.18 -8.66 6.60
N LEU A 15 -10.52 -8.88 7.86
CA LEU A 15 -9.54 -8.91 8.94
C LEU A 15 -8.52 -10.03 8.73
N ARG A 16 -7.26 -9.79 9.13
CA ARG A 16 -6.14 -10.74 9.05
C ARG A 16 -5.72 -11.15 7.63
N ILE A 17 -6.14 -10.42 6.61
CA ILE A 17 -5.63 -10.60 5.25
C ILE A 17 -4.99 -9.32 4.75
N GLY A 18 -4.29 -9.42 3.61
CA GLY A 18 -3.66 -8.29 2.95
C GLY A 18 -3.89 -8.28 1.45
N THR A 19 -3.74 -7.09 0.86
CA THR A 19 -3.63 -6.91 -0.59
C THR A 19 -2.22 -6.43 -0.91
N TYR A 20 -1.63 -6.98 -1.97
CA TYR A 20 -0.29 -6.65 -2.43
C TYR A 20 -0.37 -5.73 -3.65
N VAL A 21 0.59 -4.81 -3.76
CA VAL A 21 0.74 -3.89 -4.88
C VAL A 21 2.22 -3.90 -5.29
N PRO A 22 2.55 -4.29 -6.54
CA PRO A 22 3.89 -4.17 -7.11
C PRO A 22 4.48 -2.76 -6.98
N ASP A 23 5.81 -2.67 -6.87
CA ASP A 23 6.53 -1.41 -6.67
C ASP A 23 6.38 -0.39 -7.80
N ASP A 24 6.32 -0.85 -9.04
CA ASP A 24 6.04 -0.03 -10.22
C ASP A 24 4.68 0.68 -10.12
N LEU A 25 3.64 -0.05 -9.71
CA LEU A 25 2.31 0.52 -9.47
C LEU A 25 2.30 1.44 -8.25
N LEU A 26 3.02 1.11 -7.17
CA LEU A 26 3.13 2.00 -6.01
C LEU A 26 3.73 3.35 -6.39
N GLU A 27 4.83 3.36 -7.16
CA GLU A 27 5.44 4.61 -7.62
C GLU A 27 4.50 5.41 -8.52
N ASP A 28 3.89 4.78 -9.53
CA ASP A 28 2.92 5.45 -10.41
C ASP A 28 1.72 6.04 -9.64
N TRP A 29 1.32 5.40 -8.55
CA TRP A 29 0.17 5.83 -7.77
C TRP A 29 0.50 6.92 -6.77
N PHE A 30 1.66 6.84 -6.11
CA PHE A 30 1.96 7.62 -4.91
C PHE A 30 3.11 8.62 -5.07
N ALA A 31 4.02 8.41 -6.01
CA ALA A 31 5.11 9.34 -6.31
C ALA A 31 5.53 9.25 -7.80
N PRO A 32 4.62 9.58 -8.73
CA PRO A 32 4.94 9.56 -10.15
C PRO A 32 6.14 10.46 -10.44
N ASP A 33 6.94 10.06 -11.42
CA ASP A 33 8.16 10.77 -11.87
C ASP A 33 9.33 10.81 -10.87
N THR A 34 9.25 10.14 -9.72
CA THR A 34 10.36 10.12 -8.73
C THR A 34 11.43 9.06 -9.01
N GLY A 35 11.24 8.24 -10.04
CA GLY A 35 12.16 7.19 -10.48
C GLY A 35 11.87 5.85 -9.82
N MET A 36 12.10 4.76 -10.56
CA MET A 36 11.98 3.40 -10.03
C MET A 36 13.37 2.88 -9.64
N ASN A 37 13.47 2.37 -8.41
CA ASN A 37 14.55 1.59 -7.82
C ASN A 37 15.72 2.39 -7.18
N PRO A 38 15.74 2.53 -5.84
CA PRO A 38 14.77 1.99 -4.87
C PRO A 38 13.45 2.78 -4.90
N VAL A 39 12.37 2.17 -4.39
CA VAL A 39 11.11 2.89 -4.12
C VAL A 39 11.39 4.09 -3.22
N SER A 40 10.88 5.25 -3.61
CA SER A 40 11.08 6.52 -2.94
C SER A 40 10.42 6.54 -1.57
N ASP A 41 11.10 7.19 -0.61
CA ASP A 41 10.53 7.44 0.72
C ASP A 41 9.20 8.21 0.65
N GLN A 42 9.03 9.04 -0.38
CA GLN A 42 7.78 9.75 -0.65
C GLN A 42 6.65 8.79 -0.98
N CYS A 43 6.88 7.86 -1.91
CA CYS A 43 5.95 6.79 -2.26
C CYS A 43 5.53 6.00 -1.01
N LEU A 44 6.51 5.52 -0.21
CA LEU A 44 6.24 4.72 0.98
C LEU A 44 5.42 5.47 2.05
N LYS A 45 5.70 6.76 2.26
CA LYS A 45 4.94 7.59 3.21
C LYS A 45 3.51 7.83 2.71
N ALA A 46 3.34 8.12 1.42
CA ALA A 46 2.04 8.34 0.81
C ALA A 46 1.17 7.07 0.81
N ALA A 47 1.74 5.92 0.47
CA ALA A 47 1.08 4.62 0.56
C ALA A 47 0.62 4.34 2.01
N LYS A 48 1.51 4.53 3.00
CA LYS A 48 1.15 4.37 4.41
C LYS A 48 0.02 5.29 4.86
N ALA A 49 0.02 6.55 4.41
CA ALA A 49 -1.04 7.50 4.72
C ALA A 49 -2.37 7.12 4.04
N TYR A 50 -2.31 6.59 2.82
CA TYR A 50 -3.47 6.10 2.08
C TYR A 50 -4.14 4.91 2.78
N GLY A 51 -3.37 3.89 3.17
CA GLY A 51 -3.89 2.71 3.87
C GLY A 51 -4.61 3.05 5.19
N ARG A 52 -4.10 4.03 5.94
CA ARG A 52 -4.70 4.50 7.20
C ARG A 52 -6.13 5.05 7.04
N LYS A 53 -6.50 5.56 5.86
CA LYS A 53 -7.88 6.03 5.59
C LYS A 53 -8.91 4.89 5.67
N PHE A 54 -8.44 3.64 5.52
CA PHE A 54 -9.26 2.43 5.50
C PHE A 54 -8.91 1.49 6.66
N GLU A 55 -8.30 2.02 7.73
CA GLU A 55 -7.86 1.23 8.89
C GLU A 55 -6.87 0.11 8.55
N CYS A 56 -6.11 0.28 7.45
CA CYS A 56 -5.08 -0.66 7.03
C CYS A 56 -3.69 -0.17 7.48
N GLU A 57 -2.85 -1.12 7.88
CA GLU A 57 -1.40 -0.92 8.00
C GLU A 57 -0.72 -1.12 6.63
N PHE A 58 0.53 -0.69 6.52
CA PHE A 58 1.31 -0.79 5.29
C PHE A 58 2.78 -1.12 5.58
N LYS A 59 3.36 -1.96 4.72
CA LYS A 59 4.78 -2.32 4.72
C LYS A 59 5.23 -2.64 3.31
N TYR A 60 6.44 -2.21 2.97
CA TYR A 60 7.13 -2.60 1.76
C TYR A 60 8.06 -3.79 2.03
N TYR A 61 8.01 -4.79 1.15
CA TYR A 61 8.83 -5.99 1.19
C TYR A 61 9.82 -5.95 0.04
N THR A 62 11.07 -5.54 0.33
CA THR A 62 12.12 -5.38 -0.67
C THR A 62 12.47 -6.69 -1.39
N ASP A 63 12.36 -7.83 -0.71
CA ASP A 63 12.60 -9.17 -1.26
C ASP A 63 11.56 -9.59 -2.31
N ARG A 64 10.39 -8.96 -2.30
CA ARG A 64 9.26 -9.25 -3.19
C ARG A 64 8.91 -8.09 -4.13
N GLN A 65 9.55 -6.94 -3.93
CA GLN A 65 9.27 -5.71 -4.69
C GLN A 65 7.78 -5.32 -4.64
N GLU A 66 7.16 -5.47 -3.45
CA GLU A 66 5.73 -5.19 -3.28
C GLU A 66 5.46 -4.45 -1.96
N GLY A 67 4.46 -3.58 -1.97
CA GLY A 67 3.85 -3.05 -0.76
C GLY A 67 2.59 -3.81 -0.42
N VAL A 68 2.41 -4.11 0.85
CA VAL A 68 1.26 -4.85 1.36
C VAL A 68 0.46 -3.96 2.30
N PHE A 69 -0.83 -3.85 2.02
CA PHE A 69 -1.82 -3.28 2.92
C PHE A 69 -2.54 -4.40 3.66
N TRP A 70 -2.68 -4.34 4.99
CA TRP A 70 -3.39 -5.36 5.75
C TRP A 70 -4.22 -4.79 6.90
N LYS A 71 -5.27 -5.51 7.30
CA LYS A 71 -6.02 -5.21 8.53
C LYS A 71 -5.60 -6.16 9.66
N PHE A 72 -5.09 -5.58 10.74
CA PHE A 72 -4.76 -6.35 11.94
C PHE A 72 -6.01 -6.59 12.80
N VAL A 73 -6.01 -7.69 13.57
CA VAL A 73 -6.95 -7.89 14.67
C VAL A 73 -6.13 -7.77 15.95
N PRO A 74 -6.41 -6.80 16.84
CA PRO A 74 -5.85 -6.82 18.18
C PRO A 74 -6.14 -8.19 18.80
N ALA A 75 -5.11 -8.90 19.27
CA ALA A 75 -5.35 -10.09 20.07
C ALA A 75 -6.24 -9.67 21.26
N LEU A 76 -7.44 -10.24 21.33
CA LEU A 76 -8.34 -10.12 22.48
C LEU A 76 -7.73 -10.83 23.69
#